data_AF-A0A8T3RLF4-F1
#
_entry.id   AF-A0A8T3RLF4-F1
#
_cell.length_a   1.000
_cell.length_b   1.000
_cell.length_c   1.000
_cell.angle_alpha   90.00
_cell.angle_beta   90.00
_cell.angle_gamma   90.00
#
_symmetry.space_group_name_H-M   'P 1'
#
loop_
_entity.id
_entity.type
_entity.pdbx_description
1 polymer ?
#
loop_
_entity_poly.entity_id
_entity_poly.type
_entity_poly.pdbx_seq_one_letter_code
_entity_poly.pdbx_strand_id
1 'polypeptide(L)'
;MRASFPAGLPVADTLLWLPEQGVGFHTRPAIAYDGEYYRKYAEYDATDLGVRLTRARLDLVRRHWSGEMLDIGIGAGLFVRSADCDGYDVNADAVAWLHEAGRFRDPYRQPVEAICCWDSLEHIAEPGLLLEQIQRWLFVSLPIFESAEQCLQSKHYRPGEHIWYWTRRGFIAWCERQGFELVEHNTAESTLGREDIHSFAFRRRSLPA
;
A
#
# COMPACT_ATOMS: atom_id res chain seq x y z
N MET A 1 4.16 15.34 22.74
CA MET A 1 3.10 14.84 23.64
C MET A 1 2.32 13.78 22.86
N ARG A 2 2.27 12.52 23.30
CA ARG A 2 1.37 11.52 22.68
C ARG A 2 0.00 11.72 23.31
N ALA A 3 -0.98 12.18 22.54
CA ALA A 3 -2.35 12.25 23.03
C ALA A 3 -2.89 10.81 23.18
N SER A 4 -3.51 10.51 24.32
CA SER A 4 -4.26 9.27 24.55
C SER A 4 -5.75 9.54 24.38
N PHE A 5 -6.51 8.53 23.95
CA PHE A 5 -7.97 8.64 23.96
C PHE A 5 -8.47 8.90 25.40
N PRO A 6 -9.53 9.72 25.55
CA PRO A 6 -10.17 9.90 26.85
C PRO A 6 -10.60 8.54 27.43
N ALA A 7 -10.37 8.36 28.73
CA ALA A 7 -10.81 7.15 29.42
C ALA A 7 -12.34 6.98 29.28
N GLY A 8 -12.78 5.77 28.93
CA GLY A 8 -14.21 5.42 28.83
C GLY A 8 -14.86 5.63 27.45
N LEU A 9 -14.16 6.17 26.45
CA LEU A 9 -14.65 6.18 25.07
C LEU A 9 -14.49 4.76 24.49
N PRO A 10 -15.55 4.08 24.05
CA PRO A 10 -15.45 2.75 23.43
C PRO A 10 -14.86 2.93 22.02
N VAL A 11 -13.54 3.01 21.95
CA VAL A 11 -12.80 3.11 20.68
C VAL A 11 -12.46 1.75 20.10
N ALA A 12 -12.89 0.64 20.71
CA ALA A 12 -12.69 -0.68 20.14
C ALA A 12 -13.58 -0.88 18.91
N ASP A 13 -13.05 -1.55 17.89
CA ASP A 13 -13.79 -1.91 16.68
C ASP A 13 -14.54 -0.73 16.02
N THR A 14 -13.83 0.38 15.81
CA THR A 14 -14.41 1.64 15.34
C THR A 14 -13.46 2.31 14.34
N LEU A 15 -14.04 2.93 13.29
CA LEU A 15 -13.33 3.86 12.43
C LEU A 15 -13.17 5.20 13.13
N LEU A 16 -11.92 5.58 13.37
CA LEU A 16 -11.55 6.91 13.82
C LEU A 16 -11.15 7.74 12.61
N TRP A 17 -11.84 8.86 12.38
CA TRP A 17 -11.56 9.75 11.26
C TRP A 17 -11.04 11.10 11.74
N LEU A 18 -9.92 11.54 11.16
CA LEU A 18 -9.28 12.82 11.41
C LEU A 18 -9.51 13.72 10.19
N PRO A 19 -10.63 14.47 10.12
CA PRO A 19 -11.03 15.20 8.92
C PRO A 19 -10.01 16.27 8.49
N GLU A 20 -9.37 16.94 9.45
CA GLU A 20 -8.33 17.94 9.18
C GLU A 20 -7.10 17.32 8.49
N GLN A 21 -6.79 16.07 8.83
CA GLN A 21 -5.66 15.34 8.25
C GLN A 21 -6.08 14.52 7.03
N GLY A 22 -7.37 14.27 6.85
CA GLY A 22 -7.90 13.40 5.80
C GLY A 22 -7.44 11.94 5.95
N VAL A 23 -7.32 11.47 7.19
CA VAL A 23 -6.85 10.13 7.57
C VAL A 23 -7.91 9.44 8.42
N GLY A 24 -8.19 8.17 8.11
CA GLY A 24 -8.94 7.25 8.93
C GLY A 24 -8.05 6.13 9.46
N PHE A 25 -8.34 5.66 10.67
CA PHE A 25 -7.70 4.53 11.31
C PHE A 25 -8.78 3.64 11.92
N HIS A 26 -8.78 2.36 11.60
CA HIS A 26 -9.72 1.41 12.20
C HIS A 26 -9.06 0.67 13.35
N THR A 27 -9.73 0.66 14.51
CA THR A 27 -9.16 0.13 15.76
C THR A 27 -9.37 -1.37 15.97
N ARG A 28 -10.16 -2.02 15.10
CA ARG A 28 -10.26 -3.49 15.06
C ARG A 28 -8.85 -4.09 14.84
N PRO A 29 -8.43 -5.08 15.63
CA PRO A 29 -7.20 -5.82 15.37
C PRO A 29 -7.15 -6.36 13.94
N ALA A 30 -5.97 -6.32 13.32
CA ALA A 30 -5.78 -6.88 11.99
C ALA A 30 -6.05 -8.39 11.97
N ILE A 31 -6.70 -8.87 10.92
CA ILE A 31 -6.90 -10.30 10.67
C ILE A 31 -5.58 -10.96 10.24
N ALA A 32 -5.49 -12.28 10.41
CA ALA A 32 -4.41 -13.05 9.81
C ALA A 32 -4.69 -13.24 8.31
N TYR A 33 -3.65 -13.06 7.48
CA TYR A 33 -3.69 -13.32 6.04
C TYR A 33 -3.25 -14.77 5.77
N ASP A 34 -4.09 -15.75 6.09
CA ASP A 34 -3.79 -17.18 5.93
C ASP A 34 -4.34 -17.79 4.61
N GLY A 35 -4.04 -19.08 4.39
CA GLY A 35 -3.98 -19.71 3.06
C GLY A 35 -5.24 -19.71 2.20
N GLU A 36 -6.46 -19.60 2.76
CA GLU A 36 -7.67 -19.47 1.93
C GLU A 36 -7.83 -18.05 1.36
N TYR A 37 -7.41 -17.04 2.13
CA TYR A 37 -7.40 -15.65 1.68
C TYR A 37 -6.43 -15.48 0.50
N TYR A 38 -5.21 -16.03 0.61
CA TYR A 38 -4.19 -15.99 -0.43
C TYR A 38 -4.66 -16.61 -1.77
N ARG A 39 -5.26 -17.81 -1.73
CA ARG A 39 -5.72 -18.52 -2.94
C ARG A 39 -6.75 -17.73 -3.74
N LYS A 40 -7.70 -17.07 -3.06
CA LYS A 40 -8.72 -16.23 -3.71
C LYS A 40 -8.12 -15.07 -4.50
N TYR A 41 -7.03 -14.46 -4.01
CA TYR A 41 -6.39 -13.33 -4.70
C TYR A 41 -5.39 -13.78 -5.78
N ALA A 42 -4.80 -14.97 -5.63
CA ALA A 42 -3.98 -15.57 -6.69
C ALA A 42 -4.79 -15.82 -7.99
N GLU A 43 -6.07 -16.15 -7.87
CA GLU A 43 -6.97 -16.32 -9.03
C GLU A 43 -7.22 -15.00 -9.77
N TYR A 44 -7.20 -13.84 -9.09
CA TYR A 44 -7.37 -12.53 -9.72
C TYR A 44 -6.16 -12.13 -10.58
N ASP A 45 -4.94 -12.44 -10.14
CA ASP A 45 -3.71 -12.19 -10.91
C ASP A 45 -3.71 -12.94 -12.25
N ALA A 46 -4.33 -14.12 -12.30
CA ALA A 46 -4.43 -14.93 -13.52
C ALA A 46 -5.45 -14.40 -14.55
N THR A 47 -6.19 -13.32 -14.25
CA THR A 47 -7.20 -12.76 -15.15
C THR A 47 -6.63 -11.73 -16.12
N ASP A 48 -7.32 -11.51 -17.25
CA ASP A 48 -7.03 -10.40 -18.17
C ASP A 48 -7.04 -9.03 -17.48
N LEU A 49 -7.86 -8.87 -16.43
CA LEU A 49 -7.86 -7.67 -15.63
C LEU A 49 -6.56 -7.53 -14.82
N GLY A 50 -6.11 -8.59 -14.15
CA GLY A 50 -4.84 -8.63 -13.40
C GLY A 50 -3.63 -8.25 -14.27
N VAL A 51 -3.58 -8.77 -15.50
CA VAL A 51 -2.53 -8.42 -16.48
C VAL A 51 -2.59 -6.95 -16.87
N ARG A 52 -3.79 -6.40 -17.15
CA ARG A 52 -3.94 -4.98 -17.50
C ARG A 52 -3.60 -4.04 -16.34
N LEU A 53 -4.00 -4.40 -15.12
CA LEU A 53 -3.64 -3.65 -13.90
C LEU A 53 -2.14 -3.66 -13.68
N THR A 54 -1.50 -4.83 -13.77
CA THR A 54 -0.04 -4.98 -13.65
C THR A 54 0.67 -4.13 -14.70
N ARG A 55 0.18 -4.12 -15.95
CA ARG A 55 0.73 -3.25 -17.00
C ARG A 55 0.62 -1.77 -16.66
N ALA A 56 -0.53 -1.31 -16.16
CA ALA A 56 -0.70 0.09 -15.77
C ALA A 56 0.27 0.49 -14.63
N ARG A 57 0.48 -0.39 -13.65
CA ARG A 57 1.44 -0.22 -12.55
C ARG A 57 2.88 -0.16 -13.06
N LEU A 58 3.27 -1.07 -13.97
CA LEU A 58 4.58 -1.06 -14.61
C LEU A 58 4.82 0.20 -15.43
N ASP A 59 3.83 0.64 -16.21
CA ASP A 59 3.93 1.85 -17.02
C ASP A 59 4.13 3.07 -16.13
N LEU A 60 3.48 3.13 -14.95
CA LEU A 60 3.73 4.17 -13.95
C LEU A 60 5.18 4.13 -13.43
N VAL A 61 5.64 2.96 -12.98
CA VAL A 61 7.03 2.81 -12.46
C VAL A 61 8.05 3.22 -13.52
N ARG A 62 7.92 2.71 -14.75
CA ARG A 62 8.89 2.92 -15.84
C ARG A 62 9.02 4.37 -16.29
N ARG A 63 8.04 5.23 -16.03
CA ARG A 63 8.15 6.68 -16.28
C ARG A 63 9.14 7.37 -15.34
N HIS A 64 9.37 6.81 -14.16
CA HIS A 64 10.06 7.49 -13.06
C HIS A 64 11.29 6.74 -12.53
N TRP A 65 11.32 5.41 -12.66
CA TRP A 65 12.34 4.57 -12.07
C TRP A 65 12.66 3.34 -12.92
N SER A 66 13.94 2.96 -12.94
CA SER A 66 14.46 1.78 -13.65
C SER A 66 15.54 1.05 -12.85
N GLY A 67 15.73 1.41 -11.58
CA GLY A 67 16.72 0.79 -10.70
C GLY A 67 16.13 -0.33 -9.86
N GLU A 68 16.83 -0.68 -8.78
CA GLU A 68 16.38 -1.69 -7.83
C GLU A 68 15.02 -1.31 -7.22
N MET A 69 14.13 -2.29 -7.09
CA MET A 69 12.80 -2.10 -6.54
C MET A 69 12.38 -3.33 -5.74
N LEU A 70 11.58 -3.09 -4.71
CA LEU A 70 11.01 -4.12 -3.87
C LEU A 70 9.47 -4.00 -3.86
N ASP A 71 8.79 -5.08 -4.19
CA ASP A 71 7.33 -5.17 -4.11
C ASP A 71 6.87 -5.66 -2.74
N ILE A 72 6.01 -4.91 -2.07
CA ILE A 72 5.52 -5.18 -0.71
C ILE A 72 4.08 -5.66 -0.79
N GLY A 73 3.81 -6.82 -0.20
CA GLY A 73 2.50 -7.47 -0.31
C GLY A 73 2.30 -7.99 -1.73
N ILE A 74 3.18 -8.90 -2.15
CA ILE A 74 3.33 -9.31 -3.55
C ILE A 74 2.12 -10.07 -4.11
N GLY A 75 1.18 -10.48 -3.25
CA GLY A 75 0.10 -11.38 -3.63
C GLY A 75 0.66 -12.65 -4.27
N ALA A 76 0.17 -13.03 -5.45
CA ALA A 76 0.69 -14.20 -6.17
C ALA A 76 1.95 -13.89 -7.03
N GLY A 77 2.57 -12.73 -6.84
CA GLY A 77 3.86 -12.36 -7.42
C GLY A 77 3.82 -12.00 -8.90
N LEU A 78 2.64 -11.68 -9.48
CA LEU A 78 2.56 -11.29 -10.89
C LEU A 78 3.38 -10.02 -11.17
N PHE A 79 3.32 -9.03 -10.29
CA PHE A 79 4.10 -7.82 -10.43
C PHE A 79 5.59 -8.10 -10.30
N VAL A 80 6.03 -8.84 -9.26
CA VAL A 80 7.43 -9.29 -9.08
C VAL A 80 7.99 -9.92 -10.36
N ARG A 81 7.25 -10.85 -10.98
CA ARG A 81 7.66 -11.50 -12.24
C ARG A 81 7.73 -10.52 -13.41
N SER A 82 6.77 -9.61 -13.51
CA SER A 82 6.63 -8.71 -14.66
C SER A 82 7.57 -7.50 -14.60
N ALA A 83 7.91 -7.06 -13.39
CA ALA A 83 8.86 -5.99 -13.10
C ALA A 83 10.30 -6.49 -13.01
N ASP A 84 10.50 -7.80 -12.91
CA ASP A 84 11.79 -8.44 -12.64
C ASP A 84 12.49 -7.84 -11.39
N CYS A 85 11.76 -7.81 -10.27
CA CYS A 85 12.23 -7.20 -9.03
C CYS A 85 12.26 -8.21 -7.87
N ASP A 86 12.68 -7.76 -6.69
CA ASP A 86 12.57 -8.50 -5.43
C ASP A 86 11.17 -8.30 -4.81
N GLY A 87 10.82 -9.12 -3.83
CA GLY A 87 9.55 -9.04 -3.11
C GLY A 87 9.64 -9.31 -1.61
N TYR A 88 8.62 -8.83 -0.88
CA TYR A 88 8.39 -9.12 0.53
C TYR A 88 6.90 -9.34 0.80
N ASP A 89 6.57 -10.32 1.64
CA ASP A 89 5.22 -10.56 2.11
C ASP A 89 5.23 -11.08 3.56
N VAL A 90 4.09 -11.00 4.24
CA VAL A 90 3.86 -11.62 5.55
C VAL A 90 3.18 -12.98 5.42
N ASN A 91 2.53 -13.25 4.29
CA ASN A 91 1.91 -14.54 3.99
C ASN A 91 2.98 -15.61 3.73
N ALA A 92 2.88 -16.74 4.43
CA ALA A 92 3.90 -17.80 4.39
C ALA A 92 4.06 -18.44 3.00
N ASP A 93 2.99 -18.58 2.22
CA ASP A 93 3.04 -19.17 0.88
C ASP A 93 3.76 -18.21 -0.11
N ALA A 94 3.45 -16.92 -0.04
CA ALA A 94 4.14 -15.88 -0.81
C ALA A 94 5.64 -15.80 -0.46
N VAL A 95 5.96 -15.88 0.83
CA VAL A 95 7.35 -15.91 1.32
C VAL A 95 8.10 -17.15 0.82
N ALA A 96 7.46 -18.32 0.88
CA ALA A 96 8.05 -19.55 0.36
C ALA A 96 8.33 -19.44 -1.14
N TRP A 97 7.38 -18.91 -1.92
CA TRP A 97 7.55 -18.66 -3.35
C TRP A 97 8.71 -17.68 -3.64
N LEU A 98 8.83 -16.59 -2.87
CA LEU A 98 9.93 -15.63 -3.00
C LEU A 98 11.30 -16.26 -2.71
N HIS A 99 11.38 -17.11 -1.68
CA HIS A 99 12.61 -17.83 -1.36
C HIS A 99 13.01 -18.83 -2.44
N GLU A 100 12.06 -19.61 -2.96
CA GLU A 100 12.30 -20.56 -4.04
C GLU A 100 12.75 -19.84 -5.32
N ALA A 101 12.18 -18.67 -5.60
CA ALA A 101 12.57 -17.82 -6.73
C ALA A 101 13.89 -17.05 -6.50
N GLY A 102 14.47 -17.09 -5.30
CA GLY A 102 15.67 -16.31 -4.95
C GLY A 102 15.45 -14.79 -4.94
N ARG A 103 14.21 -14.34 -4.71
CA ARG A 103 13.76 -12.93 -4.79
C ARG A 103 13.27 -12.35 -3.47
N PHE A 104 13.37 -13.11 -2.38
CA PHE A 104 12.96 -12.63 -1.06
C PHE A 104 13.92 -11.57 -0.54
N ARG A 105 13.40 -10.41 -0.15
CA ARG A 105 14.15 -9.37 0.55
C ARG A 105 13.34 -8.75 1.67
N ASP A 106 13.92 -8.68 2.86
CA ASP A 106 13.30 -8.06 4.04
C ASP A 106 13.65 -6.56 4.09
N PRO A 107 12.69 -5.63 3.87
CA PRO A 107 12.96 -4.19 3.87
C PRO A 107 13.36 -3.66 5.25
N TYR A 108 13.01 -4.36 6.33
CA TYR A 108 13.29 -3.89 7.70
C TYR A 108 14.72 -4.20 8.16
N ARG A 109 15.49 -4.95 7.36
CA ARG A 109 16.90 -5.26 7.65
C ARG A 109 17.87 -4.37 6.92
N GLN A 110 17.50 -3.90 5.73
CA GLN A 110 18.38 -3.12 4.86
C GLN A 110 17.55 -2.13 4.05
N PRO A 111 18.02 -0.87 3.92
CA PRO A 111 17.39 0.11 3.04
C PRO A 111 17.28 -0.38 1.59
N VAL A 112 16.30 0.16 0.87
CA VAL A 112 16.00 -0.16 -0.53
C VAL A 112 15.87 1.11 -1.35
N GLU A 113 16.25 1.05 -2.63
CA GLU A 113 16.18 2.24 -3.48
C GLU A 113 14.73 2.67 -3.75
N ALA A 114 13.86 1.72 -4.10
CA ALA A 114 12.45 1.95 -4.35
C ALA A 114 11.56 0.85 -3.79
N ILE A 115 10.34 1.23 -3.38
CA ILE A 115 9.29 0.32 -2.96
C ILE A 115 8.04 0.55 -3.80
N CYS A 116 7.35 -0.53 -4.16
CA CYS A 116 5.95 -0.48 -4.54
C CYS A 116 5.04 -1.16 -3.50
N CYS A 117 3.90 -0.54 -3.25
CA CYS A 117 2.83 -1.07 -2.40
C CYS A 117 1.53 -1.06 -3.21
N TRP A 118 1.19 -2.17 -3.86
CA TRP A 118 -0.02 -2.27 -4.66
C TRP A 118 -1.17 -2.87 -3.84
N ASP A 119 -2.07 -2.01 -3.34
CA ASP A 119 -3.14 -2.41 -2.40
C ASP A 119 -2.60 -3.10 -1.14
N SER A 120 -1.44 -2.65 -0.64
CA SER A 120 -0.76 -3.28 0.51
C SER A 120 -0.44 -2.31 1.66
N LEU A 121 -0.25 -1.02 1.38
CA LEU A 121 0.23 -0.05 2.37
C LEU A 121 -0.78 0.19 3.51
N GLU A 122 -2.06 0.19 3.18
CA GLU A 122 -3.19 0.38 4.10
C GLU A 122 -3.37 -0.77 5.11
N HIS A 123 -2.72 -1.91 4.86
CA HIS A 123 -2.76 -3.10 5.71
C HIS A 123 -1.59 -3.16 6.70
N ILE A 124 -0.59 -2.28 6.56
CA ILE A 124 0.59 -2.27 7.42
C ILE A 124 0.27 -1.48 8.69
N ALA A 125 0.53 -2.05 9.86
CA ALA A 125 0.23 -1.39 11.14
C ALA A 125 1.02 -0.10 11.33
N GLU A 126 2.31 -0.11 10.98
CA GLU A 126 3.22 1.03 11.11
C GLU A 126 3.90 1.34 9.76
N PRO A 127 3.16 1.87 8.76
CA PRO A 127 3.68 2.05 7.41
C PRO A 127 4.82 3.08 7.37
N GLY A 128 4.90 4.00 8.34
CA GLY A 128 6.02 4.92 8.48
C GLY A 128 7.38 4.22 8.62
N LEU A 129 7.45 3.11 9.38
CA LEU A 129 8.69 2.36 9.56
C LEU A 129 9.19 1.72 8.25
N LEU A 130 8.25 1.28 7.39
CA LEU A 130 8.60 0.82 6.05
C LEU A 130 9.14 1.98 5.20
N LEU A 131 8.46 3.13 5.24
CA LEU A 131 8.83 4.32 4.46
C LEU A 131 10.20 4.89 4.87
N GLU A 132 10.66 4.70 6.11
CA GLU A 132 12.01 5.06 6.56
C GLU A 132 13.11 4.31 5.78
N GLN A 133 12.83 3.11 5.29
CA GLN A 133 13.80 2.25 4.57
C GLN A 133 13.98 2.63 3.10
N ILE A 134 13.11 3.49 2.57
CA ILE A 134 13.11 3.87 1.15
C ILE A 134 14.09 5.01 0.90
N GLN A 135 15.00 4.83 -0.04
CA GLN A 135 16.01 5.85 -0.35
C GLN A 135 15.54 6.85 -1.41
N ARG A 136 14.77 6.42 -2.43
CA ARG A 136 14.49 7.25 -3.61
C ARG A 136 13.02 7.29 -4.01
N TRP A 137 12.35 6.15 -4.19
CA TRP A 137 11.00 6.14 -4.78
C TRP A 137 10.00 5.28 -4.02
N LEU A 138 8.78 5.79 -3.93
CA LEU A 138 7.63 5.07 -3.40
C LEU A 138 6.52 5.10 -4.46
N PHE A 139 6.06 3.92 -4.86
CA PHE A 139 4.91 3.74 -5.74
C PHE A 139 3.77 3.09 -4.96
N VAL A 140 2.57 3.64 -5.03
CA VAL A 140 1.44 3.14 -4.23
C VAL A 140 0.18 3.15 -5.06
N SER A 141 -0.61 2.08 -4.94
CA SER A 141 -2.02 2.11 -5.29
C SER A 141 -2.83 1.73 -4.07
N LEU A 142 -3.89 2.49 -3.78
CA LEU A 142 -4.80 2.21 -2.66
C LEU A 142 -6.16 2.88 -2.87
N PRO A 143 -7.21 2.45 -2.13
CA PRO A 143 -8.50 3.14 -2.11
C PRO A 143 -8.39 4.54 -1.55
N ILE A 144 -9.00 5.50 -2.26
CA ILE A 144 -9.11 6.89 -1.83
C ILE A 144 -10.57 7.25 -1.58
N PHE A 145 -10.80 7.91 -0.46
CA PHE A 145 -12.12 8.30 0.01
C PHE A 145 -12.32 9.82 -0.03
N GLU A 146 -13.56 10.28 -0.15
CA GLU A 146 -13.89 11.71 -0.06
C GLU A 146 -14.11 12.14 1.39
N SER A 147 -14.73 11.28 2.19
CA SER A 147 -15.07 11.53 3.59
C SER A 147 -15.21 10.23 4.39
N ALA A 148 -15.44 10.36 5.70
CA ALA A 148 -15.75 9.20 6.55
C ALA A 148 -17.05 8.52 6.11
N GLU A 149 -18.06 9.29 5.73
CA GLU A 149 -19.37 8.80 5.29
C GLU A 149 -19.25 7.99 4.00
N GLN A 150 -18.52 8.50 3.00
CA GLN A 150 -18.28 7.77 1.76
C GLN A 150 -17.38 6.54 1.99
N CYS A 151 -16.41 6.63 2.91
CA CYS A 151 -15.64 5.47 3.32
C CYS A 151 -16.54 4.36 3.86
N LEU A 152 -17.40 4.65 4.85
CA LEU A 152 -18.30 3.66 5.46
C LEU A 152 -19.28 2.99 4.49
N GLN A 153 -19.56 3.60 3.35
CA GLN A 153 -20.43 3.07 2.29
C GLN A 153 -19.67 2.31 1.20
N SER A 154 -18.34 2.43 1.16
CA SER A 154 -17.50 1.83 0.13
C SER A 154 -17.32 0.33 0.35
N LYS A 155 -17.22 -0.43 -0.76
CA LYS A 155 -16.81 -1.84 -0.74
C LYS A 155 -15.37 -2.07 -0.23
N HIS A 156 -14.58 -0.99 -0.19
CA HIS A 156 -13.22 -0.99 0.36
C HIS A 156 -13.19 -0.70 1.86
N TYR A 157 -14.34 -0.44 2.49
CA TYR A 157 -14.42 -0.43 3.94
C TYR A 157 -14.40 -1.85 4.49
N ARG A 158 -13.20 -2.31 4.84
CA ARG A 158 -12.96 -3.66 5.33
C ARG A 158 -12.34 -3.69 6.73
N PRO A 159 -13.13 -3.45 7.79
CA PRO A 159 -12.66 -3.50 9.18
C PRO A 159 -11.91 -4.79 9.52
N GLY A 160 -10.67 -4.63 9.98
CA GLY A 160 -9.77 -5.73 10.34
C GLY A 160 -8.88 -6.19 9.18
N GLU A 161 -9.22 -5.86 7.94
CA GLU A 161 -8.34 -6.03 6.78
C GLU A 161 -7.60 -4.71 6.51
N HIS A 162 -8.33 -3.62 6.27
CA HIS A 162 -7.75 -2.29 6.11
C HIS A 162 -7.58 -1.64 7.49
N ILE A 163 -6.36 -1.21 7.80
CA ILE A 163 -6.04 -0.50 9.03
C ILE A 163 -6.19 1.01 8.80
N TRP A 164 -5.74 1.47 7.63
CA TRP A 164 -5.68 2.87 7.26
C TRP A 164 -6.61 3.20 6.10
N TYR A 165 -7.14 4.41 6.14
CA TYR A 165 -8.02 4.96 5.11
C TYR A 165 -7.58 6.40 4.85
N TRP A 166 -7.60 6.84 3.59
CA TRP A 166 -7.17 8.19 3.28
C TRP A 166 -8.07 8.89 2.28
N THR A 167 -8.19 10.20 2.45
CA THR A 167 -8.49 11.08 1.34
C THR A 167 -7.25 11.29 0.48
N ARG A 168 -7.42 11.67 -0.80
CA ARG A 168 -6.28 11.97 -1.68
C ARG A 168 -5.33 12.98 -1.05
N ARG A 169 -5.90 14.09 -0.57
CA ARG A 169 -5.13 15.18 0.06
C ARG A 169 -4.44 14.69 1.33
N GLY A 170 -5.13 13.90 2.14
CA GLY A 170 -4.59 13.35 3.37
C GLY A 170 -3.43 12.38 3.14
N PHE A 171 -3.55 11.51 2.14
CA PHE A 171 -2.48 10.58 1.77
C PHE A 171 -1.23 11.32 1.28
N ILE A 172 -1.40 12.28 0.36
CA ILE A 172 -0.30 13.11 -0.14
C ILE A 172 0.38 13.83 1.02
N ALA A 173 -0.38 14.54 1.85
CA ALA A 173 0.17 15.28 2.99
C ALA A 173 0.84 14.36 4.02
N TRP A 174 0.34 13.14 4.20
CA TRP A 174 0.97 12.14 5.05
C TRP A 174 2.32 11.71 4.47
N CYS A 175 2.40 11.33 3.19
CA CYS A 175 3.67 11.01 2.52
C CYS A 175 4.66 12.18 2.57
N GLU A 176 4.20 13.42 2.42
CA GLU A 176 5.05 14.60 2.55
C GLU A 176 5.69 14.74 3.92
N ARG A 177 4.95 14.44 5.00
CA ARG A 177 5.50 14.39 6.37
C ARG A 177 6.51 13.25 6.55
N GLN A 178 6.43 12.20 5.74
CA GLN A 178 7.43 11.13 5.68
C GLN A 178 8.63 11.49 4.78
N GLY A 179 8.77 12.74 4.34
CA GLY A 179 9.92 13.20 3.55
C GLY A 179 9.81 12.88 2.05
N PHE A 180 8.61 12.67 1.53
CA PHE A 180 8.38 12.49 0.10
C PHE A 180 7.78 13.72 -0.57
N GLU A 181 7.87 13.79 -1.89
CA GLU A 181 7.11 14.72 -2.72
C GLU A 181 6.34 13.94 -3.77
N LEU A 182 5.11 14.36 -4.04
CA LEU A 182 4.30 13.76 -5.10
C LEU A 182 4.86 14.17 -6.46
N VAL A 183 5.16 13.19 -7.31
CA VAL A 183 5.60 13.41 -8.69
C VAL A 183 4.48 13.12 -9.67
N GLU A 184 3.74 12.03 -9.46
CA GLU A 184 2.60 11.68 -10.31
C GLU A 184 1.44 11.12 -9.49
N HIS A 185 0.22 11.50 -9.82
CA HIS A 185 -1.02 10.88 -9.37
C HIS A 185 -1.89 10.59 -10.59
N ASN A 186 -2.48 9.39 -10.66
CA ASN A 186 -3.46 9.05 -11.68
C ASN A 186 -4.53 8.06 -11.15
N THR A 187 -5.52 7.76 -11.99
CA THR A 187 -6.64 6.85 -11.71
C THR A 187 -6.74 5.77 -12.80
N ALA A 188 -5.60 5.34 -13.36
CA ALA A 188 -5.57 4.37 -14.44
C ALA A 188 -6.22 3.04 -14.05
N GLU A 189 -6.00 2.57 -12.81
CA GLU A 189 -6.62 1.35 -12.28
C GLU A 189 -8.15 1.49 -12.15
N SER A 190 -8.64 2.67 -11.72
CA SER A 190 -10.08 2.96 -11.73
C SER A 190 -10.69 2.92 -13.13
N THR A 191 -9.99 3.48 -14.12
CA THR A 191 -10.41 3.41 -15.54
C THR A 191 -10.49 1.98 -16.05
N LEU A 192 -9.66 1.07 -15.51
CA LEU A 192 -9.68 -0.36 -15.82
C LEU A 192 -10.76 -1.16 -15.07
N GLY A 193 -11.52 -0.51 -14.18
CA GLY A 193 -12.65 -1.10 -13.46
C GLY A 193 -12.46 -1.25 -11.95
N ARG A 194 -11.31 -0.81 -11.39
CA ARG A 194 -11.08 -0.80 -9.95
C ARG A 194 -11.53 0.50 -9.30
N GLU A 195 -12.82 0.58 -9.04
CA GLU A 195 -13.48 1.69 -8.33
C GLU A 195 -12.65 2.26 -7.17
N ASP A 196 -12.56 3.59 -7.11
CA ASP A 196 -11.88 4.39 -6.08
C ASP A 196 -10.39 4.12 -5.87
N ILE A 197 -9.73 3.35 -6.76
CA ILE A 197 -8.29 3.10 -6.67
C ILE A 197 -7.51 4.18 -7.40
N HIS A 198 -6.62 4.82 -6.65
CA HIS A 198 -5.71 5.83 -7.14
C HIS A 198 -4.28 5.31 -7.05
N SER A 199 -3.46 5.69 -8.03
CA SER A 199 -2.04 5.32 -8.09
C SER A 199 -1.18 6.56 -7.98
N PHE A 200 -0.07 6.45 -7.25
CA PHE A 200 0.82 7.54 -6.91
C PHE A 200 2.29 7.14 -7.13
N ALA A 201 3.09 8.08 -7.61
CA ALA A 201 4.55 8.01 -7.60
C ALA A 201 5.09 9.18 -6.77
N PHE A 202 5.87 8.84 -5.74
CA PHE A 202 6.48 9.76 -4.82
C PHE A 202 8.00 9.64 -4.87
N ARG A 203 8.69 10.78 -4.85
CA ARG A 203 10.15 10.84 -4.75
C ARG A 203 10.57 11.25 -3.35
N ARG A 204 11.59 10.60 -2.78
CA ARG A 204 12.20 11.02 -1.52
C ARG A 204 12.83 12.40 -1.72
N ARG A 205 12.49 13.35 -0.86
CA ARG A 205 13.13 14.66 -0.85
C ARG A 205 14.58 14.46 -0.43
N SER A 206 15.51 15.03 -1.18
CA SER A 206 16.88 15.19 -0.71
C SER A 206 16.83 15.94 0.62
N LEU A 207 17.44 15.40 1.68
CA LEU A 207 17.62 16.19 2.89
C LEU A 207 18.41 17.45 2.49
N PRO A 208 18.00 18.66 2.92
CA PRO A 208 18.86 19.81 2.79
C PRO A 208 20.19 19.49 3.52
N ALA A 209 21.29 19.77 2.82
CA ALA A 209 22.64 19.60 3.34
C ALA A 209 22.88 20.38 4.63
#